data_AF-A0A940IIU9-F1
#
_entry.id   AF-A0A940IIU9-F1
#
_cell.length_a   1.000
_cell.length_b   1.000
_cell.length_c   1.000
_cell.angle_alpha   90.00
_cell.angle_beta   90.00
_cell.angle_gamma   90.00
#
_symmetry.space_group_name_H-M   'P 1'
#
loop_
_entity.id
_entity.type
_entity.pdbx_description
1 polymer ?
#
loop_
_entity_poly.entity_id
_entity_poly.type
_entity_poly.pdbx_seq_one_letter_code
_entity_poly.pdbx_strand_id
1 'polypeptide(L)'
;MFRYFKFKLNDTVQFKENDGHIYRIVGYRLEKGFYPKDEWTHIVYELLREFDHYTVDAEEDELTKVIQVEDEYYKISDMWGYSYPVKIKAEKRHIVTVSPEEEINRLLDTYNDYKRLATFFNDMSYELKAVETLGQLKEIKLM
;
A
#
# COMPACT_ATOMS: atom_id res chain seq x y z
N MET A 1 -25.63 27.55 6.64
CA MET A 1 -25.80 26.09 6.51
C MET A 1 -24.43 25.47 6.75
N PHE A 2 -24.23 24.72 7.84
CA PHE A 2 -22.95 24.08 8.10
C PHE A 2 -22.82 22.87 7.17
N ARG A 3 -21.81 22.90 6.28
CA ARG A 3 -21.50 21.76 5.43
C ARG A 3 -20.69 20.77 6.28
N TYR A 4 -21.20 19.56 6.43
CA TYR A 4 -20.53 18.51 7.18
C TYR A 4 -19.50 17.82 6.28
N PHE A 5 -18.26 17.75 6.73
CA PHE A 5 -17.24 16.92 6.10
C PHE A 5 -17.56 15.45 6.39
N LYS A 6 -17.73 14.65 5.33
CA LYS A 6 -18.00 13.21 5.47
C LYS A 6 -16.82 12.46 6.11
N PHE A 7 -15.60 12.95 5.89
CA PHE A 7 -14.39 12.34 6.42
C PHE A 7 -13.57 13.34 7.24
N LYS A 8 -12.82 12.82 8.21
CA LYS A 8 -11.95 13.60 9.10
C LYS A 8 -10.48 13.35 8.77
N LEU A 9 -9.62 14.25 9.24
CA LEU A 9 -8.17 14.00 9.24
C LEU A 9 -7.87 12.67 9.91
N ASN A 10 -6.93 11.93 9.31
CA ASN A 10 -6.52 10.58 9.67
C ASN A 10 -7.56 9.47 9.46
N ASP A 11 -8.74 9.76 8.89
CA ASP A 11 -9.61 8.69 8.44
C ASP A 11 -8.94 7.89 7.33
N THR A 12 -9.12 6.57 7.40
CA THR A 12 -8.68 5.64 6.36
C THR A 12 -9.77 5.51 5.31
N VAL A 13 -9.41 5.75 4.05
CA VAL A 13 -10.32 5.75 2.91
C VAL A 13 -9.76 4.98 1.72
N GLN A 14 -10.65 4.62 0.81
CA GLN A 14 -10.33 4.00 -0.47
C GLN A 14 -11.22 4.62 -1.56
N PHE A 15 -10.73 4.63 -2.81
CA PHE A 15 -11.55 4.99 -3.97
C PHE A 15 -12.70 3.99 -4.17
N LYS A 16 -13.88 4.48 -4.57
CA LYS A 16 -15.02 3.62 -4.92
C LYS A 16 -14.67 2.68 -6.06
N GLU A 17 -13.96 3.19 -7.06
CA GLU A 17 -13.31 2.39 -8.08
C GLU A 17 -12.04 1.81 -7.46
N ASN A 18 -12.14 0.57 -6.98
CA ASN A 18 -11.09 -0.09 -6.24
C ASN A 18 -9.80 -0.17 -7.06
N ASP A 19 -8.83 0.68 -6.71
CA ASP A 19 -7.47 0.72 -7.24
C ASP A 19 -6.51 -0.22 -6.49
N GLY A 20 -7.01 -0.93 -5.47
CA GLY A 20 -6.24 -1.81 -4.61
C GLY A 20 -5.45 -1.10 -3.52
N HIS A 21 -5.61 0.22 -3.36
CA HIS A 21 -4.85 1.02 -2.42
C HIS A 21 -5.72 1.60 -1.31
N ILE A 22 -5.06 1.96 -0.21
CA ILE A 22 -5.66 2.59 0.95
C ILE A 22 -4.92 3.90 1.18
N TYR A 23 -5.68 4.92 1.54
CA TYR A 23 -5.18 6.25 1.76
C TYR A 23 -5.60 6.77 3.13
N ARG A 24 -4.79 7.66 3.68
CA ARG A 24 -5.11 8.44 4.87
C ARG A 24 -5.40 9.87 4.46
N ILE A 25 -6.45 10.46 5.04
CA ILE A 25 -6.76 11.88 4.82
C ILE A 25 -5.77 12.73 5.60
N VAL A 26 -5.02 13.56 4.89
CA VAL A 26 -4.02 14.48 5.47
C VAL A 26 -4.42 15.95 5.37
N GLY A 27 -5.39 16.28 4.51
CA GLY A 27 -5.86 17.64 4.32
C GLY A 27 -7.21 17.70 3.60
N TYR A 28 -7.77 18.90 3.52
CA TYR A 28 -8.94 19.18 2.68
C TYR A 28 -8.98 20.66 2.30
N ARG A 29 -9.58 20.94 1.14
CA ARG A 29 -9.84 22.29 0.63
C ARG A 29 -11.25 22.41 0.08
N LEU A 30 -11.79 23.61 0.16
CA LEU A 30 -13.09 23.95 -0.43
C LEU A 30 -12.84 24.68 -1.74
N GLU A 31 -13.33 24.10 -2.83
CA GLU A 31 -13.26 24.70 -4.15
C GLU A 31 -14.64 25.24 -4.54
N LYS A 32 -14.66 26.48 -5.01
CA LYS A 32 -15.88 27.19 -5.38
C LYS A 32 -15.73 27.79 -6.77
N GLY A 33 -16.53 27.29 -7.71
CA GLY A 33 -16.64 27.86 -9.05
C GLY A 33 -17.77 28.87 -9.14
N PHE A 34 -17.49 30.05 -9.71
CA PHE A 34 -18.51 31.06 -10.01
C PHE A 34 -18.72 31.13 -11.52
N TYR A 35 -19.85 30.63 -11.99
CA TYR A 35 -20.35 30.92 -13.33
C TYR A 35 -21.60 31.81 -13.22
N PRO A 36 -21.86 32.72 -14.18
CA PRO A 36 -22.99 33.64 -14.13
C PRO A 36 -24.38 32.98 -14.00
N LYS A 37 -24.47 31.66 -14.24
CA LYS A 37 -25.70 30.88 -14.16
C LYS A 37 -25.61 29.64 -13.27
N ASP A 38 -24.42 29.31 -12.73
CA ASP A 38 -24.21 28.15 -11.88
C ASP A 38 -23.14 28.41 -10.83
N GLU A 39 -23.47 28.11 -9.59
CA GLU A 39 -22.56 28.14 -8.44
C GLU A 39 -22.40 26.70 -7.96
N TRP A 40 -21.17 26.19 -7.98
CA TRP A 40 -20.87 24.88 -7.41
C TRP A 40 -19.82 25.03 -6.31
N THR A 41 -19.87 24.11 -5.35
CA THR A 41 -18.88 24.02 -4.28
C THR A 41 -18.54 22.55 -4.06
N HIS A 42 -17.28 22.17 -4.25
CA HIS A 42 -16.78 20.81 -4.04
C HIS A 42 -15.80 20.80 -2.86
N ILE A 43 -15.79 19.69 -2.10
CA ILE A 43 -14.79 19.44 -1.07
C ILE A 43 -13.78 18.50 -1.70
N VAL A 44 -12.53 18.93 -1.74
CA VAL A 44 -11.42 18.10 -2.23
C VAL A 44 -10.59 17.68 -1.03
N TYR A 45 -10.43 16.37 -0.85
CA TYR A 45 -9.59 15.78 0.20
C TYR A 45 -8.21 15.50 -0.35
N GLU A 46 -7.20 15.81 0.45
CA GLU A 46 -5.81 15.45 0.19
C GLU A 46 -5.52 14.11 0.86
N LEU A 47 -5.09 13.14 0.06
CA LEU A 47 -4.88 11.76 0.43
C LEU A 47 -3.40 11.41 0.40
N LEU A 48 -2.92 10.70 1.41
CA LEU A 48 -1.57 10.17 1.48
C LEU A 48 -1.60 8.64 1.45
N ARG A 49 -0.82 8.07 0.54
CA ARG A 49 -0.49 6.64 0.55
C ARG A 49 0.78 6.43 1.35
N GLU A 50 0.67 5.75 2.48
CA GLU A 50 1.78 5.58 3.44
C GLU A 50 2.95 4.75 2.88
N PHE A 51 2.69 3.87 1.91
CA PHE A 51 3.70 2.96 1.39
C PHE A 51 4.81 3.68 0.60
N ASP A 52 4.45 4.68 -0.20
CA ASP A 52 5.36 5.38 -1.11
C ASP A 52 5.29 6.90 -0.96
N HIS A 53 4.58 7.38 0.07
CA HIS A 53 4.30 8.80 0.30
C HIS A 53 3.62 9.49 -0.88
N TYR A 54 2.94 8.73 -1.75
CA TYR A 54 2.23 9.29 -2.88
C TYR A 54 1.01 10.08 -2.41
N THR A 55 0.89 11.31 -2.90
CA THR A 55 -0.22 12.22 -2.59
C THR A 55 -1.17 12.35 -3.76
N VAL A 56 -2.46 12.24 -3.50
CA VAL A 56 -3.51 12.40 -4.51
C VAL A 56 -4.68 13.18 -3.95
N ASP A 57 -5.34 13.94 -4.81
CA ASP A 57 -6.55 14.69 -4.47
C ASP A 57 -7.77 13.92 -4.96
N ALA A 58 -8.83 13.89 -4.15
CA ALA A 58 -10.09 13.24 -4.52
C ALA A 58 -11.30 13.97 -3.93
N GLU A 59 -12.42 13.93 -4.64
CA GLU A 59 -13.71 14.46 -4.18
C GLU A 59 -14.40 13.51 -3.18
N GLU A 60 -15.33 14.07 -2.40
CA GLU A 60 -16.06 13.35 -1.36
C GLU A 60 -16.84 12.12 -1.88
N ASP A 61 -17.33 12.21 -3.11
CA ASP A 61 -18.10 11.19 -3.79
C ASP A 61 -17.23 10.13 -4.46
N GLU A 62 -15.92 10.33 -4.60
CA GLU A 62 -14.98 9.32 -5.10
C GLU A 62 -14.57 8.33 -4.00
N LEU A 63 -14.81 8.66 -2.73
CA LEU A 63 -14.24 7.96 -1.58
C LEU A 63 -15.24 7.15 -0.75
N THR A 64 -14.73 6.08 -0.16
CA THR A 64 -15.40 5.21 0.80
C THR A 64 -14.57 5.06 2.06
N LYS A 65 -15.19 5.20 3.24
CA LYS A 65 -14.52 5.03 4.54
C LYS A 65 -14.28 3.55 4.80
N VAL A 66 -13.05 3.20 5.18
CA VAL A 66 -12.71 1.86 5.63
C VAL A 66 -12.75 1.87 7.16
N ILE A 67 -13.73 1.16 7.75
CA ILE A 67 -13.85 1.02 9.21
C ILE A 67 -12.97 -0.16 9.64
N GLN A 68 -11.94 0.11 10.43
CA GLN A 68 -11.15 -0.92 11.10
C GLN A 68 -11.96 -1.44 12.30
N VAL A 69 -12.28 -2.73 12.31
CA VAL A 69 -12.85 -3.39 13.49
C VAL A 69 -11.71 -3.66 14.46
N GLU A 70 -11.82 -3.14 15.68
CA GLU A 70 -10.77 -2.99 16.69
C GLU A 70 -10.15 -4.31 17.22
N ASP A 71 -10.73 -5.48 16.96
CA ASP A 71 -10.35 -6.72 17.66
C ASP A 71 -9.16 -7.51 17.06
N GLU A 72 -8.61 -7.13 15.90
CA GLU A 72 -7.52 -7.91 15.25
C GLU A 72 -6.19 -7.16 15.03
N TYR A 73 -6.06 -5.90 15.47
CA TYR A 73 -4.94 -5.04 15.05
C TYR A 73 -3.73 -4.93 16.00
N TYR A 74 -3.80 -5.42 17.24
CA TYR A 74 -2.70 -5.27 18.21
C TYR A 74 -1.48 -6.21 17.98
N LYS A 75 -1.29 -6.75 16.76
CA LYS A 75 -0.11 -7.55 16.41
C LYS A 75 0.70 -7.02 15.22
N ILE A 76 0.55 -5.73 14.88
CA ILE A 76 1.16 -5.18 13.66
C ILE A 76 2.24 -4.11 13.97
N SER A 77 2.49 -3.77 15.24
CA SER A 77 3.52 -2.76 15.57
C SER A 77 4.95 -3.29 15.68
N ASP A 78 5.15 -4.61 15.74
CA ASP A 78 6.48 -5.19 16.08
C ASP A 78 7.26 -5.76 14.89
N MET A 79 6.81 -5.58 13.65
CA MET A 79 7.54 -6.10 12.49
C MET A 79 7.38 -5.18 11.29
N TRP A 80 8.47 -4.54 10.89
CA TRP A 80 8.59 -3.78 9.65
C TRP A 80 8.34 -4.69 8.44
N GLY A 81 7.07 -4.81 8.04
CA GLY A 81 6.66 -5.73 6.99
C GLY A 81 5.13 -5.75 6.84
N TYR A 82 4.55 -4.61 6.46
CA TYR A 82 3.11 -4.53 6.21
C TYR A 82 2.72 -5.41 5.01
N SER A 83 2.07 -6.54 5.30
CA SER A 83 1.27 -7.30 4.33
C SER A 83 -0.18 -6.82 4.47
N TYR A 84 -0.67 -6.10 3.46
CA TYR A 84 -2.06 -5.66 3.41
C TYR A 84 -2.96 -6.85 3.09
N PRO A 85 -3.99 -7.17 3.91
CA PRO A 85 -5.00 -8.14 3.52
C PRO A 85 -5.97 -7.47 2.53
N VAL A 86 -5.56 -7.38 1.27
CA VAL A 86 -6.52 -7.18 0.17
C VAL A 86 -7.39 -8.43 0.16
N LYS A 87 -8.72 -8.28 0.15
CA LYS A 87 -9.63 -9.38 -0.22
C LYS A 87 -9.44 -9.67 -1.72
N ILE A 88 -8.32 -10.30 -2.06
CA ILE A 88 -8.08 -10.88 -3.37
C ILE A 88 -9.05 -12.05 -3.44
N LYS A 89 -10.03 -12.00 -4.35
CA LYS A 89 -10.73 -13.23 -4.74
C LYS A 89 -9.65 -14.22 -5.15
N ALA A 90 -9.49 -15.28 -4.36
CA ALA A 90 -8.48 -16.30 -4.61
C ALA A 90 -8.75 -16.96 -5.97
N GLU A 91 -8.18 -16.40 -7.03
CA GLU A 91 -7.91 -17.17 -8.22
C GLU A 91 -6.93 -18.24 -7.80
N LYS A 92 -7.36 -19.50 -7.94
CA LYS A 92 -6.56 -20.67 -7.60
C LYS A 92 -5.28 -20.60 -8.43
N ARG A 93 -4.18 -20.15 -7.81
CA ARG A 93 -2.85 -20.25 -8.40
C ARG A 93 -2.62 -21.73 -8.65
N HIS A 94 -2.45 -22.09 -9.92
CA HIS A 94 -1.98 -23.41 -10.29
C HIS A 94 -0.67 -23.64 -9.54
N ILE A 95 -0.66 -24.62 -8.63
CA ILE A 95 0.54 -25.05 -7.94
C ILE A 95 1.37 -25.78 -9.00
N VAL A 96 2.22 -25.03 -9.69
CA VAL A 96 3.31 -25.63 -10.47
C VAL A 96 4.32 -26.07 -9.43
N THR A 97 4.61 -27.36 -9.37
CA THR A 97 5.73 -27.92 -8.61
C THR A 97 7.01 -27.37 -9.22
N VAL A 98 7.49 -26.24 -8.71
CA VAL A 98 8.74 -25.61 -9.10
C VAL A 98 9.88 -26.55 -8.73
N SER A 99 10.80 -26.81 -9.65
CA SER A 99 11.94 -27.68 -9.35
C SER A 99 12.86 -26.98 -8.33
N PRO A 100 13.62 -27.73 -7.50
CA PRO A 100 14.58 -27.12 -6.58
C PRO A 100 15.60 -26.19 -7.28
N GLU A 101 15.93 -26.46 -8.54
CA GLU A 101 16.85 -25.64 -9.34
C GLU A 101 16.23 -24.29 -9.74
N GLU A 102 14.94 -24.29 -10.09
CA GLU A 102 14.19 -23.07 -10.43
C GLU A 102 14.03 -22.18 -9.19
N GLU A 103 13.85 -22.78 -8.02
CA GLU A 103 13.76 -22.03 -6.76
C GLU A 103 15.11 -21.41 -6.37
N ILE A 104 16.21 -22.13 -6.55
CA ILE A 104 17.57 -21.60 -6.35
C ILE A 104 17.82 -20.42 -7.29
N ASN A 105 17.50 -20.54 -8.57
CA ASN A 105 17.68 -19.46 -9.54
C ASN A 105 16.86 -18.22 -9.17
N ARG A 106 15.59 -18.40 -8.80
CA ARG A 106 14.73 -17.31 -8.34
C ARG A 106 15.31 -16.58 -7.14
N LEU A 107 15.85 -17.32 -6.16
CA LEU A 107 16.46 -16.73 -4.96
C LEU A 107 17.76 -15.99 -5.29
N LEU A 108 18.58 -16.50 -6.21
CA LEU A 108 19.79 -15.81 -6.67
C LEU A 108 19.46 -14.49 -7.38
N ASP A 109 18.43 -14.48 -8.24
CA ASP A 109 17.98 -13.27 -8.92
C ASP A 109 17.46 -12.24 -7.91
N THR A 110 16.61 -12.69 -6.97
CA THR A 110 16.06 -11.85 -5.90
C THR A 110 17.16 -11.22 -5.04
N TYR A 111 18.20 -12.00 -4.69
CA TYR A 111 19.36 -11.50 -3.96
C TYR A 111 20.11 -10.41 -4.75
N ASN A 112 20.37 -10.66 -6.03
CA ASN A 112 21.09 -9.73 -6.90
C ASN A 112 20.32 -8.41 -7.07
N ASP A 113 18.99 -8.48 -7.21
CA ASP A 113 18.13 -7.30 -7.32
C ASP A 113 18.14 -6.48 -6.03
N TYR A 114 17.99 -7.11 -4.85
CA TYR A 114 18.08 -6.38 -3.59
C TYR A 114 19.45 -5.74 -3.37
N LYS A 115 20.54 -6.39 -3.77
CA LYS A 115 21.87 -5.80 -3.69
C LYS A 115 22.03 -4.57 -4.59
N ARG A 116 21.44 -4.60 -5.80
CA ARG A 116 21.41 -3.44 -6.70
C ARG A 116 20.57 -2.30 -6.11
N LEU A 117 19.40 -2.62 -5.57
CA LEU A 117 18.52 -1.64 -4.92
C LEU A 117 19.21 -0.98 -3.71
N ALA A 118 19.86 -1.77 -2.86
CA ALA A 118 20.65 -1.27 -1.74
C ALA A 118 21.73 -0.28 -2.20
N THR A 119 22.43 -0.59 -3.29
CA THR A 119 23.47 0.28 -3.85
C THR A 119 22.88 1.55 -4.46
N PHE A 120 21.73 1.44 -5.15
CA PHE A 120 21.12 2.54 -5.87
C PHE A 120 20.43 3.54 -4.94
N PHE A 121 19.74 3.04 -3.92
CA PHE A 121 18.98 3.87 -2.97
C PHE A 121 19.75 4.14 -1.67
N ASN A 122 20.89 3.48 -1.45
CA ASN A 122 21.72 3.58 -0.24
C ASN A 122 20.92 3.38 1.06
N ASP A 123 19.96 2.44 1.01
CA ASP A 123 19.04 2.12 2.10
C ASP A 123 19.35 0.70 2.64
N MET A 124 19.63 0.64 3.94
CA MET A 124 19.96 -0.59 4.68
C MET A 124 18.82 -1.61 4.70
N SER A 125 17.57 -1.19 4.46
CA SER A 125 16.41 -2.09 4.41
C SER A 125 16.55 -3.14 3.30
N TYR A 126 17.15 -2.77 2.17
CA TYR A 126 17.42 -3.69 1.05
C TYR A 126 18.60 -4.63 1.33
N GLU A 127 19.59 -4.18 2.11
CA GLU A 127 20.70 -5.04 2.54
C GLU A 127 20.20 -6.17 3.46
N LEU A 128 19.33 -5.83 4.42
CA LEU A 128 18.73 -6.83 5.32
C LEU A 128 17.96 -7.91 4.55
N LYS A 129 17.17 -7.51 3.55
CA LYS A 129 16.45 -8.44 2.68
C LYS A 129 17.38 -9.31 1.85
N ALA A 130 18.49 -8.76 1.34
CA ALA A 130 19.48 -9.55 0.62
C ALA A 130 20.10 -10.64 1.52
N VAL A 131 20.38 -10.33 2.79
CA VAL A 131 20.90 -11.30 3.76
C VAL A 131 19.87 -12.38 4.09
N GLU A 132 18.59 -12.02 4.22
CA GLU A 132 17.50 -12.97 4.45
C GLU A 132 17.35 -13.98 3.30
N THR A 133 17.37 -13.48 2.06
CA THR A 133 17.32 -14.34 0.85
C THR A 133 18.51 -15.29 0.78
N LEU A 134 19.70 -14.87 1.21
CA LEU A 134 20.87 -15.76 1.33
C LEU A 134 20.68 -16.83 2.41
N GLY A 135 19.95 -16.54 3.48
CA GLY A 135 19.56 -17.51 4.50
C GLY A 135 18.71 -18.63 3.91
N GLN A 136 17.65 -18.26 3.19
CA GLN A 136 16.77 -19.20 2.49
C GLN A 136 17.53 -20.07 1.47
N LEU A 137 18.46 -19.47 0.74
CA LEU A 137 19.30 -20.20 -0.23
C LEU A 137 20.22 -21.23 0.45
N LYS A 138 20.72 -20.94 1.67
CA LYS A 138 21.52 -21.91 2.43
C LYS A 138 20.68 -23.09 2.91
N GLU A 139 19.46 -22.84 3.36
CA GLU A 139 18.56 -23.90 3.84
C GLU A 139 18.20 -24.88 2.72
N ILE A 140 17.93 -24.39 1.51
CA ILE A 140 17.64 -25.25 0.34
C ILE A 140 18.86 -26.07 -0.09
N LYS A 141 20.08 -25.52 0.04
CA LYS A 141 21.32 -26.22 -0.32
C LYS A 141 21.75 -27.27 0.73
N LEU A 142 21.19 -27.20 1.94
CA LEU A 142 21.43 -28.13 3.04
C LEU A 142 20.42 -29.29 3.10
N MET A 143 19.37 -29.22 2.28
CA MET A 143 18.37 -30.26 2.05
C MET A 143 18.81 -31.22 0.95
#